data_AF-T2GA28-F1
#
_entry.id   AF-T2GA28-F1
#
_cell.length_a   1.000
_cell.length_b   1.000
_cell.length_c   1.000
_cell.angle_alpha   90.00
_cell.angle_beta   90.00
_cell.angle_gamma   90.00
#
_symmetry.space_group_name_H-M   'P 1'
#
loop_
_entity.id
_entity.type
_entity.pdbx_description
1 polymer ?
#
loop_
_entity_poly.entity_id
_entity_poly.type
_entity_poly.pdbx_seq_one_letter_code
_entity_poly.pdbx_strand_id
1 'polypeptide(L)'
;CAICGLDTSGPDAQLRAKVLRGIDAIAKELPKRHDWREVMTVGLDGGGDLSFLVQAPNFRAFPAGNYFGVSSIVPAWGYGWRSLFRDEKIYDILSWFLHYARQYIHRSNVARVLMIAWEEHSKILHPFGSRTVSLRYGPQRPMTSAQNALDVSMNALRPSSTIDHDFIFNSIPLSNSAWINRNMLDPYVHQAAFHCLRGHNLRHHSFDVEAVVAFDCAIQSVARLLRNGGKISRRQLCKALGLPSEAGSLAEYMYFLRNEFGAHAGGWRWWDAGEMVGENIEDIANLADEILAKAADAEVHMRAVEPDPVDWAGWFFQHFKMLWDTVWFENFDRWNAQHQ
;
A
#
# COMPACT_ATOMS: atom_id res chain seq x y z
N CYS A 1 -9.18 -12.59 -10.04
CA CYS A 1 -7.71 -12.54 -10.15
C CYS A 1 -7.25 -13.80 -10.85
N ALA A 2 -7.02 -13.74 -12.18
CA ALA A 2 -6.67 -14.90 -13.00
C ALA A 2 -5.14 -15.07 -13.07
N ILE A 3 -4.51 -15.32 -11.92
CA ILE A 3 -3.12 -15.82 -11.83
C ILE A 3 -3.14 -17.03 -10.89
N CYS A 4 -3.91 -18.04 -11.28
CA CYS A 4 -3.80 -19.41 -10.77
C CYS A 4 -3.47 -20.25 -12.01
N GLY A 5 -2.19 -20.28 -12.37
CA GLY A 5 -1.73 -20.92 -13.61
C GLY A 5 -0.25 -21.30 -13.58
N LEU A 6 0.35 -21.45 -12.40
CA LEU A 6 1.58 -22.22 -12.27
C LEU A 6 1.14 -23.66 -12.00
N ASP A 7 0.92 -24.40 -13.09
CA ASP A 7 0.80 -25.84 -13.11
C ASP A 7 2.12 -26.44 -12.57
N THR A 8 2.09 -26.96 -11.34
CA THR A 8 3.26 -27.50 -10.61
C THR A 8 3.40 -29.01 -10.80
N SER A 9 3.26 -29.50 -12.03
CA SER A 9 3.49 -30.91 -12.36
C SER A 9 4.80 -31.11 -13.15
N GLY A 10 5.93 -30.84 -12.47
CA GLY A 10 7.34 -31.19 -12.82
C GLY A 10 7.98 -30.38 -13.95
N PRO A 11 8.84 -29.36 -13.68
CA PRO A 11 10.31 -29.37 -13.90
C PRO A 11 11.02 -28.31 -13.01
N ASP A 12 10.71 -28.31 -11.71
CA ASP A 12 10.79 -27.12 -10.85
C ASP A 12 12.20 -26.70 -10.41
N ALA A 13 13.14 -27.65 -10.28
CA ALA A 13 14.52 -27.35 -9.88
C ALA A 13 15.29 -26.54 -10.96
N GLN A 14 15.05 -26.82 -12.25
CA GLN A 14 15.68 -26.08 -13.34
C GLN A 14 15.13 -24.65 -13.44
N LEU A 15 13.84 -24.47 -13.16
CA LEU A 15 13.21 -23.16 -13.12
C LEU A 15 13.81 -22.32 -11.99
N ARG A 16 13.92 -22.87 -10.78
CA ARG A 16 14.56 -22.18 -9.65
C ARG A 16 15.98 -21.74 -9.97
N ALA A 17 16.82 -22.64 -10.49
CA ALA A 17 18.19 -22.31 -10.85
C ALA A 17 18.27 -21.18 -11.91
N LYS A 18 17.33 -21.15 -12.86
CA LYS A 18 17.23 -20.06 -13.85
C LYS A 18 16.76 -18.75 -13.23
N VAL A 19 15.76 -18.78 -12.34
CA VAL A 19 15.25 -17.60 -11.61
C VAL A 19 16.36 -17.00 -10.74
N LEU A 20 17.10 -17.83 -9.99
CA LEU A 20 18.23 -17.37 -9.18
C LEU A 20 19.32 -16.69 -10.02
N ARG A 21 19.69 -17.27 -11.17
CA ARG A 21 20.61 -16.60 -12.12
C ARG A 21 20.06 -15.28 -12.65
N GLY A 22 18.74 -15.20 -12.86
CA GLY A 22 18.09 -13.95 -13.23
C GLY A 22 18.18 -12.90 -12.11
N ILE A 23 17.99 -13.30 -10.85
CA ILE A 23 18.17 -12.43 -9.67
C ILE A 23 19.62 -11.95 -9.58
N ASP A 24 20.61 -12.82 -9.79
CA ASP A 24 22.03 -12.42 -9.83
C ASP A 24 22.32 -11.39 -10.93
N ALA A 25 21.64 -11.52 -12.08
CA ALA A 25 21.74 -10.57 -13.17
C ALA A 25 21.12 -9.21 -12.78
N ILE A 26 19.98 -9.21 -12.08
CA ILE A 26 19.37 -7.98 -11.52
C ILE A 26 20.35 -7.33 -10.53
N ALA A 27 20.97 -8.11 -9.65
CA ALA A 27 21.91 -7.60 -8.65
C ALA A 27 23.11 -6.86 -9.26
N LYS A 28 23.55 -7.28 -10.45
CA LYS A 28 24.63 -6.62 -11.19
C LYS A 28 24.16 -5.40 -11.98
N GLU A 29 22.91 -5.40 -12.44
CA GLU A 29 22.39 -4.39 -13.36
C GLU A 29 21.71 -3.23 -12.64
N LEU A 30 20.98 -3.51 -11.55
CA LEU A 30 20.18 -2.52 -10.83
C LEU A 30 21.02 -1.33 -10.28
N PRO A 31 22.24 -1.53 -9.72
CA PRO A 31 23.08 -0.41 -9.27
C PRO A 31 23.50 0.55 -10.40
N LYS A 32 23.63 0.04 -11.63
CA LYS A 32 23.96 0.87 -12.82
C LYS A 32 22.80 1.77 -13.24
N ARG A 33 21.60 1.51 -12.72
CA ARG A 33 20.36 2.22 -13.01
C ARG A 33 19.93 3.15 -11.88
N HIS A 34 20.83 3.52 -10.97
CA HIS A 34 20.51 4.41 -9.84
C HIS A 34 19.92 5.76 -10.28
N ASP A 35 20.36 6.29 -11.42
CA ASP A 35 19.84 7.55 -11.99
C ASP A 35 18.51 7.37 -12.76
N TRP A 36 18.06 6.13 -12.98
CA TRP A 36 16.84 5.86 -13.71
C TRP A 36 15.65 5.88 -12.75
N ARG A 37 14.65 6.67 -13.11
CA ARG A 37 13.45 6.83 -12.30
C ARG A 37 12.21 7.00 -13.16
N GLU A 38 11.08 6.73 -12.56
CA GLU A 38 9.77 6.86 -13.18
C GLU A 38 8.91 7.75 -12.28
N VAL A 39 8.16 8.68 -12.87
CA VAL A 39 7.10 9.39 -12.15
C VAL A 39 5.80 8.70 -12.50
N MET A 40 5.22 8.08 -11.49
CA MET A 40 3.92 7.42 -11.58
C MET A 40 2.86 8.32 -10.97
N THR A 41 1.77 8.48 -11.71
CA THR A 41 0.65 9.31 -11.30
C THR A 41 -0.65 8.55 -11.47
N VAL A 42 -1.51 8.58 -10.45
CA VAL A 42 -2.87 8.04 -10.48
C VAL A 42 -3.87 9.15 -10.13
N GLY A 43 -4.99 9.20 -10.84
CA GLY A 43 -6.15 10.01 -10.48
C GLY A 43 -7.13 9.17 -9.68
N LEU A 44 -7.26 9.44 -8.39
CA LEU A 44 -8.19 8.77 -7.49
C LEU A 44 -9.62 9.28 -7.73
N ASP A 45 -10.53 8.34 -7.99
CA ASP A 45 -11.94 8.66 -8.24
C ASP A 45 -12.66 9.07 -6.94
N GLY A 46 -13.65 9.94 -7.06
CA GLY A 46 -14.44 10.43 -5.93
C GLY A 46 -13.78 11.56 -5.13
N GLY A 47 -12.64 12.07 -5.59
CA GLY A 47 -11.85 13.11 -4.91
C GLY A 47 -11.88 14.50 -5.57
N GLY A 48 -12.79 14.75 -6.51
CA GLY A 48 -12.86 16.03 -7.23
C GLY A 48 -13.24 17.23 -6.35
N ASP A 49 -13.83 17.00 -5.18
CA ASP A 49 -14.19 18.02 -4.18
C ASP A 49 -13.14 18.18 -3.07
N LEU A 50 -12.07 17.39 -3.08
CA LEU A 50 -10.98 17.54 -2.13
C LEU A 50 -10.11 18.73 -2.51
N SER A 51 -9.84 19.59 -1.53
CA SER A 51 -9.11 20.85 -1.71
C SER A 51 -7.91 20.94 -0.76
N PHE A 52 -6.99 19.99 -0.86
CA PHE A 52 -5.71 20.02 -0.14
C PHE A 52 -4.54 19.62 -1.04
N LEU A 53 -3.33 20.02 -0.64
CA LEU A 53 -2.08 19.64 -1.28
C LEU A 53 -1.19 18.84 -0.33
N VAL A 54 -0.46 17.88 -0.88
CA VAL A 54 0.67 17.25 -0.17
C VAL A 54 1.92 17.48 -0.98
N GLN A 55 2.98 17.95 -0.32
CA GLN A 55 4.28 18.19 -0.95
C GLN A 55 5.41 17.55 -0.12
N ALA A 56 6.05 16.52 -0.68
CA ALA A 56 7.25 15.89 -0.14
C ALA A 56 8.30 15.65 -1.25
N PRO A 57 9.61 15.52 -0.99
CA PRO A 57 10.65 15.53 -2.03
C PRO A 57 10.39 14.62 -3.25
N ASN A 58 9.82 13.44 -3.03
CA ASN A 58 9.55 12.43 -4.06
C ASN A 58 8.06 12.26 -4.36
N PHE A 59 7.18 13.10 -3.83
CA PHE A 59 5.75 12.83 -3.79
C PHE A 59 4.87 14.10 -3.79
N ARG A 60 3.78 14.09 -4.56
CA ARG A 60 2.76 15.16 -4.60
C ARG A 60 1.36 14.56 -4.57
N ALA A 61 0.43 15.23 -3.87
CA ALA A 61 -1.00 14.99 -4.00
C ALA A 61 -1.72 16.31 -4.28
N PHE A 62 -2.72 16.31 -5.17
CA PHE A 62 -3.30 17.54 -5.71
C PHE A 62 -4.69 17.33 -6.32
N PRO A 63 -5.57 18.35 -6.30
CA PRO A 63 -6.82 18.30 -7.07
C PRO A 63 -6.55 18.31 -8.58
N ALA A 64 -7.28 17.49 -9.32
CA ALA A 64 -7.09 17.28 -10.76
C ALA A 64 -8.42 17.17 -11.51
N GLY A 65 -9.28 18.19 -11.39
CA GLY A 65 -10.62 18.18 -11.99
C GLY A 65 -11.52 17.20 -11.23
N ASN A 66 -12.00 16.16 -11.91
CA ASN A 66 -12.90 15.16 -11.31
C ASN A 66 -12.19 14.12 -10.42
N TYR A 67 -10.86 14.20 -10.31
CA TYR A 67 -10.02 13.25 -9.60
C TYR A 67 -9.15 13.97 -8.57
N PHE A 68 -8.67 13.20 -7.59
CA PHE A 68 -7.56 13.63 -6.76
C PHE A 68 -6.27 12.94 -7.22
N GLY A 69 -5.34 13.72 -7.76
CA GLY A 69 -4.09 13.24 -8.33
C GLY A 69 -3.05 12.91 -7.25
N VAL A 70 -2.33 11.81 -7.46
CA VAL A 70 -1.25 11.33 -6.60
C VAL A 70 -0.06 10.98 -7.49
N SER A 71 1.03 11.75 -7.39
CA SER A 71 2.25 11.58 -8.19
C SER A 71 3.43 11.22 -7.29
N SER A 72 4.15 10.13 -7.60
CA SER A 72 5.38 9.76 -6.89
C SER A 72 6.52 9.42 -7.82
N ILE A 73 7.74 9.78 -7.43
CA ILE A 73 8.97 9.30 -8.04
C ILE A 73 9.28 7.92 -7.48
N VAL A 74 9.47 6.95 -8.36
CA VAL A 74 9.82 5.56 -8.02
C VAL A 74 11.01 5.11 -8.84
N PRO A 75 11.76 4.10 -8.40
CA PRO A 75 12.86 3.55 -9.18
C PRO A 75 12.33 2.89 -10.46
N ALA A 76 13.11 2.97 -11.54
CA ALA A 76 12.76 2.49 -12.88
C ALA A 76 12.80 0.95 -13.05
N TRP A 77 12.30 0.20 -12.07
CA TRP A 77 12.37 -1.26 -12.07
C TRP A 77 11.41 -1.93 -13.05
N GLY A 78 10.39 -1.23 -13.57
CA GLY A 78 9.39 -1.88 -14.42
C GLY A 78 9.71 -1.95 -15.91
N TYR A 79 10.93 -1.59 -16.36
CA TYR A 79 11.27 -1.60 -17.78
C TYR A 79 12.76 -1.85 -18.08
N GLY A 80 13.05 -2.22 -19.34
CA GLY A 80 14.42 -2.36 -19.84
C GLY A 80 15.13 -3.68 -19.49
N TRP A 81 14.40 -4.75 -19.19
CA TRP A 81 14.97 -6.05 -18.77
C TRP A 81 15.13 -7.08 -19.89
N ARG A 82 14.55 -6.83 -21.06
CA ARG A 82 14.55 -7.82 -22.17
C ARG A 82 15.95 -8.09 -22.72
N SER A 83 16.86 -7.12 -22.62
CA SER A 83 18.27 -7.31 -22.97
C SER A 83 19.02 -8.23 -22.00
N LEU A 84 18.52 -8.36 -20.76
CA LEU A 84 19.14 -9.15 -19.69
C LEU A 84 18.58 -10.58 -19.66
N PHE A 85 17.27 -10.74 -19.84
CA PHE A 85 16.59 -12.05 -19.78
C PHE A 85 16.22 -12.51 -21.18
N ARG A 86 16.97 -13.50 -21.70
CA ARG A 86 16.67 -14.14 -23.00
C ARG A 86 15.61 -15.23 -22.91
N ASP A 87 15.52 -15.92 -21.77
CA ASP A 87 14.49 -16.92 -21.50
C ASP A 87 13.18 -16.20 -21.19
N GLU A 88 12.13 -16.46 -21.98
CA GLU A 88 10.85 -15.77 -21.92
C GLU A 88 10.13 -16.00 -20.59
N LYS A 89 10.15 -17.23 -20.06
CA LYS A 89 9.52 -17.55 -18.78
C LYS A 89 10.19 -16.80 -17.63
N ILE A 90 11.52 -16.67 -17.67
CA ILE A 90 12.28 -15.91 -16.67
C ILE A 90 12.04 -14.41 -16.80
N TYR A 91 12.00 -13.91 -18.04
CA TYR A 91 11.65 -12.53 -18.32
C TYR A 91 10.28 -12.18 -17.72
N ASP A 92 9.26 -13.01 -17.94
CA ASP A 92 7.91 -12.77 -17.44
C ASP A 92 7.89 -12.73 -15.91
N ILE A 93 8.40 -13.78 -15.24
CA ILE A 93 8.40 -13.86 -13.76
C ILE A 93 9.09 -12.63 -13.15
N LEU A 94 10.32 -12.32 -13.59
CA LEU A 94 11.12 -11.27 -12.96
C LEU A 94 10.66 -9.87 -13.36
N SER A 95 10.22 -9.65 -14.60
CA SER A 95 9.71 -8.34 -15.02
C SER A 95 8.39 -8.01 -14.32
N TRP A 96 7.49 -8.98 -14.13
CA TRP A 96 6.27 -8.78 -13.36
C TRP A 96 6.57 -8.53 -11.89
N PHE A 97 7.48 -9.29 -11.28
CA PHE A 97 7.88 -9.05 -9.90
C PHE A 97 8.41 -7.62 -9.71
N LEU A 98 9.34 -7.17 -10.55
CA LEU A 98 9.88 -5.80 -10.51
C LEU A 98 8.83 -4.73 -10.80
N HIS A 99 7.89 -5.01 -11.72
CA HIS A 99 6.75 -4.15 -11.98
C HIS A 99 5.90 -3.94 -10.72
N TYR A 100 5.56 -5.03 -10.01
CA TYR A 100 4.74 -4.95 -8.80
C TYR A 100 5.51 -4.36 -7.60
N ALA A 101 6.81 -4.63 -7.47
CA ALA A 101 7.64 -4.01 -6.44
C ALA A 101 7.66 -2.47 -6.59
N ARG A 102 7.80 -1.96 -7.83
CA ARG A 102 7.69 -0.53 -8.11
C ARG A 102 6.28 0.01 -7.84
N GLN A 103 5.23 -0.72 -8.26
CA GLN A 103 3.83 -0.33 -7.97
C GLN A 103 3.57 -0.24 -6.47
N TYR A 104 4.16 -1.14 -5.67
CA TYR A 104 4.04 -1.13 -4.22
C TYR A 104 4.59 0.17 -3.61
N ILE A 105 5.74 0.65 -4.10
CA ILE A 105 6.31 1.95 -3.68
C ILE A 105 5.41 3.12 -4.07
N HIS A 106 4.80 3.10 -5.26
CA HIS A 106 3.84 4.14 -5.61
C HIS A 106 2.59 4.07 -4.72
N ARG A 107 2.07 2.87 -4.48
CA ARG A 107 0.85 2.63 -3.71
C ARG A 107 0.99 2.93 -2.23
N SER A 108 2.19 2.88 -1.66
CA SER A 108 2.42 3.36 -0.29
C SER A 108 2.13 4.86 -0.18
N ASN A 109 2.56 5.66 -1.15
CA ASN A 109 2.24 7.09 -1.20
C ASN A 109 0.74 7.33 -1.47
N VAL A 110 0.12 6.51 -2.31
CA VAL A 110 -1.35 6.52 -2.48
C VAL A 110 -2.04 6.24 -1.14
N ALA A 111 -1.62 5.22 -0.41
CA ALA A 111 -2.21 4.87 0.89
C ALA A 111 -2.13 6.03 1.90
N ARG A 112 -1.04 6.80 1.92
CA ARG A 112 -0.96 8.04 2.73
C ARG A 112 -2.10 8.98 2.39
N VAL A 113 -2.31 9.28 1.11
CA VAL A 113 -3.37 10.19 0.65
C VAL A 113 -4.75 9.66 0.94
N LEU A 114 -4.99 8.36 0.78
CA LEU A 114 -6.27 7.76 1.11
C LEU A 114 -6.61 7.94 2.59
N MET A 115 -5.63 7.77 3.47
CA MET A 115 -5.82 8.01 4.90
C MET A 115 -6.02 9.49 5.23
N ILE A 116 -5.32 10.41 4.56
CA ILE A 116 -5.56 11.87 4.71
C ILE A 116 -7.00 12.22 4.29
N ALA A 117 -7.44 11.74 3.13
CA ALA A 117 -8.79 11.97 2.64
C ALA A 117 -9.86 11.40 3.61
N TRP A 118 -9.58 10.26 4.23
CA TRP A 118 -10.45 9.69 5.25
C TRP A 118 -10.45 10.53 6.55
N GLU A 119 -9.28 10.78 7.14
CA GLU A 119 -9.15 11.40 8.46
C GLU A 119 -9.55 12.87 8.47
N GLU A 120 -9.16 13.64 7.45
CA GLU A 120 -9.41 15.09 7.40
C GLU A 120 -10.73 15.45 6.70
N HIS A 121 -11.25 14.56 5.85
CA HIS A 121 -12.39 14.87 4.98
C HIS A 121 -13.51 13.82 4.98
N SER A 122 -13.37 12.72 5.71
CA SER A 122 -14.33 11.59 5.73
C SER A 122 -14.63 11.04 4.33
N LYS A 123 -13.67 11.11 3.41
CA LYS A 123 -13.79 10.64 2.03
C LYS A 123 -13.04 9.34 1.83
N ILE A 124 -13.75 8.35 1.29
CA ILE A 124 -13.16 7.07 0.88
C ILE A 124 -12.98 7.10 -0.63
N LEU A 125 -11.73 7.26 -1.07
CA LEU A 125 -11.39 7.30 -2.49
C LEU A 125 -11.10 5.90 -3.03
N HIS A 126 -11.38 5.69 -4.31
CA HIS A 126 -11.06 4.42 -4.96
C HIS A 126 -9.56 4.34 -5.31
N PRO A 127 -8.81 3.33 -4.83
CA PRO A 127 -7.35 3.34 -4.87
C PRO A 127 -6.75 3.01 -6.24
N PHE A 128 -7.53 2.41 -7.15
CA PHE A 128 -7.02 2.01 -8.47
C PHE A 128 -7.06 3.15 -9.49
N GLY A 129 -7.90 4.17 -9.24
CA GLY A 129 -8.11 5.31 -10.12
C GLY A 129 -8.59 4.96 -11.53
N SER A 130 -9.22 5.92 -12.21
CA SER A 130 -9.63 5.74 -13.61
C SER A 130 -8.60 6.26 -14.61
N ARG A 131 -7.59 7.04 -14.15
CA ARG A 131 -6.54 7.61 -14.99
C ARG A 131 -5.16 7.38 -14.40
N THR A 132 -4.21 7.00 -15.25
CA THR A 132 -2.82 6.83 -14.88
C THR A 132 -1.89 7.52 -15.88
N VAL A 133 -0.79 8.07 -15.38
CA VAL A 133 0.29 8.64 -16.20
C VAL A 133 1.61 8.08 -15.69
N SER A 134 2.48 7.67 -16.62
CA SER A 134 3.84 7.21 -16.31
C SER A 134 4.82 7.98 -17.19
N LEU A 135 5.77 8.66 -16.57
CA LEU A 135 6.84 9.39 -17.24
C LEU A 135 8.18 8.78 -16.83
N ARG A 136 8.95 8.34 -17.82
CA ARG A 136 10.24 7.65 -17.60
C ARG A 136 11.39 8.62 -17.81
N TYR A 137 12.31 8.62 -16.86
CA TYR A 137 13.51 9.43 -16.88
C TYR A 137 14.73 8.51 -16.87
N GLY A 138 15.55 8.63 -17.90
CA GLY A 138 16.84 7.96 -17.98
C GLY A 138 17.99 8.87 -17.52
N PRO A 139 19.23 8.42 -17.71
CA PRO A 139 20.43 9.17 -17.34
C PRO A 139 20.67 10.27 -18.40
N GLN A 140 19.91 11.36 -18.31
CA GLN A 140 20.13 12.56 -19.10
C GLN A 140 20.98 13.56 -18.31
N ARG A 141 21.84 14.33 -19.00
CA ARG A 141 22.67 15.37 -18.39
C ARG A 141 22.37 16.75 -19.03
N PRO A 142 21.95 17.76 -18.26
CA PRO A 142 21.67 17.72 -16.82
C PRO A 142 20.45 16.83 -16.49
N MET A 143 20.45 16.20 -15.32
CA MET A 143 19.29 15.43 -14.86
C MET A 143 18.12 16.37 -14.61
N THR A 144 16.92 15.95 -15.01
CA THR A 144 15.69 16.65 -14.62
C THR A 144 15.63 16.72 -13.09
N SER A 145 15.26 17.86 -12.50
CA SER A 145 15.04 17.92 -11.04
C SER A 145 13.84 17.06 -10.63
N ALA A 146 13.81 16.57 -9.39
CA ALA A 146 12.65 15.85 -8.84
C ALA A 146 11.37 16.68 -8.94
N GLN A 147 11.48 17.96 -8.55
CA GLN A 147 10.40 18.95 -8.62
C GLN A 147 9.83 19.07 -10.04
N ASN A 148 10.68 19.33 -11.05
CA ASN A 148 10.22 19.48 -12.42
C ASN A 148 9.58 18.19 -12.96
N ALA A 149 10.13 17.02 -12.59
CA ALA A 149 9.56 15.75 -13.01
C ALA A 149 8.15 15.51 -12.44
N LEU A 150 7.91 15.91 -11.19
CA LEU A 150 6.60 15.87 -10.56
C LEU A 150 5.64 16.88 -11.22
N ASP A 151 6.07 18.13 -11.41
CA ASP A 151 5.24 19.19 -12.00
C ASP A 151 4.75 18.83 -13.42
N VAL A 152 5.64 18.27 -14.25
CA VAL A 152 5.28 17.77 -15.58
C VAL A 152 4.23 16.66 -15.49
N SER A 153 4.36 15.75 -14.53
CA SER A 153 3.39 14.66 -14.35
C SER A 153 2.03 15.15 -13.84
N MET A 154 2.02 16.13 -12.94
CA MET A 154 0.82 16.78 -12.45
C MET A 154 0.04 17.43 -13.61
N ASN A 155 0.75 18.16 -14.46
CA ASN A 155 0.15 18.81 -15.64
C ASN A 155 -0.36 17.78 -16.67
N ALA A 156 0.29 16.62 -16.80
CA ALA A 156 -0.17 15.56 -17.69
C ALA A 156 -1.46 14.86 -17.23
N LEU A 157 -1.77 14.86 -15.93
CA LEU A 157 -3.03 14.33 -15.40
C LEU A 157 -4.18 15.35 -15.54
N ARG A 158 -3.87 16.64 -15.59
CA ARG A 158 -4.87 17.72 -15.64
C ARG A 158 -5.53 17.84 -17.04
N PRO A 159 -6.79 18.28 -17.12
CA PRO A 159 -7.40 18.68 -18.40
C PRO A 159 -6.73 19.96 -18.95
N SER A 160 -6.52 20.04 -20.26
CA SER A 160 -5.83 21.17 -20.91
C SER A 160 -6.64 22.48 -21.00
N SER A 161 -7.86 22.53 -20.46
CA SER A 161 -8.87 23.55 -20.78
C SER A 161 -9.04 24.68 -19.75
N THR A 162 -8.10 24.89 -18.84
CA THR A 162 -8.31 25.77 -17.69
C THR A 162 -7.12 26.70 -17.49
N ILE A 163 -7.32 27.92 -17.98
CA ILE A 163 -6.32 28.98 -18.18
C ILE A 163 -5.92 29.69 -16.87
N ASP A 164 -6.54 29.35 -15.73
CA ASP A 164 -6.40 30.09 -14.46
C ASP A 164 -5.94 29.21 -13.27
N HIS A 165 -5.13 28.19 -13.56
CA HIS A 165 -4.84 27.12 -12.59
C HIS A 165 -3.68 27.40 -11.64
N ASP A 166 -2.68 28.18 -12.04
CA ASP A 166 -1.56 28.50 -11.14
C ASP A 166 -2.04 29.37 -9.97
N PHE A 167 -3.01 30.27 -10.20
CA PHE A 167 -3.63 31.09 -9.15
C PHE A 167 -4.44 30.24 -8.17
N ILE A 168 -5.29 29.34 -8.67
CA ILE A 168 -6.06 28.42 -7.83
C ILE A 168 -5.13 27.51 -7.02
N PHE A 169 -4.09 26.96 -7.63
CA PHE A 169 -3.17 26.05 -6.95
C PHE A 169 -2.40 26.71 -5.80
N ASN A 170 -1.99 27.97 -5.98
CA ASN A 170 -1.34 28.75 -4.93
C ASN A 170 -2.27 29.06 -3.73
N SER A 171 -3.59 28.89 -3.90
CA SER A 171 -4.58 29.09 -2.85
C SER A 171 -4.98 27.80 -2.11
N ILE A 172 -4.59 26.61 -2.60
CA ILE A 172 -4.97 25.35 -1.97
C ILE A 172 -4.07 25.11 -0.74
N PRO A 173 -4.64 24.85 0.45
CA PRO A 173 -3.85 24.63 1.65
C PRO A 173 -3.01 23.36 1.55
N LEU A 174 -1.81 23.40 2.11
CA LEU A 174 -1.03 22.20 2.40
C LEU A 174 -1.72 21.44 3.53
N SER A 175 -1.89 20.12 3.37
CA SER A 175 -2.33 19.26 4.46
C SER A 175 -1.24 19.19 5.54
N ASN A 176 -1.66 19.19 6.80
CA ASN A 176 -0.79 19.04 7.96
C ASN A 176 -0.95 17.66 8.63
N SER A 177 -1.61 16.72 7.95
CA SER A 177 -1.87 15.39 8.51
C SER A 177 -0.58 14.65 8.89
N ALA A 178 -0.63 13.94 10.02
CA ALA A 178 0.45 13.05 10.45
C ALA A 178 0.74 11.93 9.42
N TRP A 179 -0.26 11.54 8.60
CA TRP A 179 -0.13 10.52 7.57
C TRP A 179 0.93 10.83 6.50
N ILE A 180 1.29 12.09 6.32
CA ILE A 180 2.38 12.51 5.41
C ILE A 180 3.70 11.84 5.82
N ASN A 181 3.95 11.72 7.13
CA ASN A 181 5.22 11.23 7.67
C ASN A 181 5.18 9.74 8.09
N ARG A 182 3.98 9.13 8.13
CA ARG A 182 3.82 7.72 8.48
C ARG A 182 4.35 6.81 7.36
N ASN A 183 4.98 5.70 7.75
CA ASN A 183 5.62 4.78 6.83
C ASN A 183 4.64 3.77 6.24
N MET A 184 4.06 4.11 5.09
CA MET A 184 3.17 3.20 4.35
C MET A 184 3.92 2.18 3.47
N LEU A 185 5.26 2.15 3.52
CA LEU A 185 6.06 1.08 2.89
C LEU A 185 6.19 -0.15 3.79
N ASP A 186 5.92 -0.02 5.09
CA ASP A 186 5.75 -1.19 5.96
C ASP A 186 4.51 -1.99 5.51
N PRO A 187 4.66 -3.29 5.17
CA PRO A 187 3.56 -4.10 4.65
C PRO A 187 2.37 -4.23 5.61
N TYR A 188 2.61 -4.20 6.91
CA TYR A 188 1.56 -4.37 7.90
C TYR A 188 0.78 -3.07 8.11
N VAL A 189 1.45 -1.93 8.16
CA VAL A 189 0.78 -0.61 8.19
C VAL A 189 0.01 -0.39 6.89
N HIS A 190 0.64 -0.68 5.75
CA HIS A 190 0.02 -0.58 4.43
C HIS A 190 -1.26 -1.42 4.35
N GLN A 191 -1.18 -2.70 4.70
CA GLN A 191 -2.33 -3.60 4.67
C GLN A 191 -3.42 -3.18 5.65
N ALA A 192 -3.05 -2.73 6.85
CA ALA A 192 -3.99 -2.25 7.85
C ALA A 192 -4.77 -1.03 7.35
N ALA A 193 -4.11 -0.07 6.69
CA ALA A 193 -4.76 1.10 6.10
C ALA A 193 -5.85 0.70 5.07
N PHE A 194 -5.53 -0.20 4.15
CA PHE A 194 -6.52 -0.67 3.17
C PHE A 194 -7.69 -1.44 3.80
N HIS A 195 -7.44 -2.23 4.84
CA HIS A 195 -8.50 -2.92 5.58
C HIS A 195 -9.38 -1.94 6.37
N CYS A 196 -8.81 -0.92 7.00
CA CYS A 196 -9.59 0.14 7.69
C CYS A 196 -10.48 0.89 6.70
N LEU A 197 -9.93 1.37 5.57
CA LEU A 197 -10.70 2.06 4.54
C LEU A 197 -11.81 1.18 3.95
N ARG A 198 -11.54 -0.11 3.77
CA ARG A 198 -12.56 -1.08 3.37
C ARG A 198 -13.64 -1.23 4.44
N GLY A 199 -13.28 -1.29 5.72
CA GLY A 199 -14.23 -1.36 6.84
C GLY A 199 -15.17 -0.16 6.86
N HIS A 200 -14.64 1.05 6.72
CA HIS A 200 -15.46 2.26 6.63
C HIS A 200 -16.36 2.27 5.39
N ASN A 201 -15.88 1.78 4.25
CA ASN A 201 -16.68 1.70 3.04
C ASN A 201 -17.88 0.76 3.23
N LEU A 202 -17.64 -0.41 3.83
CA LEU A 202 -18.67 -1.39 4.12
C LEU A 202 -19.69 -0.85 5.13
N ARG A 203 -19.21 -0.20 6.20
CA ARG A 203 -20.05 0.47 7.20
C ARG A 203 -20.97 1.53 6.58
N HIS A 204 -20.44 2.37 5.69
CA HIS A 204 -21.24 3.39 4.99
C HIS A 204 -22.35 2.80 4.10
N HIS A 205 -22.24 1.53 3.73
CA HIS A 205 -23.25 0.81 2.95
C HIS A 205 -24.01 -0.24 3.79
N SER A 206 -23.93 -0.15 5.12
CA SER A 206 -24.64 -1.01 6.08
C SER A 206 -24.29 -2.50 5.98
N PHE A 207 -23.06 -2.82 5.54
CA PHE A 207 -22.48 -4.17 5.60
C PHE A 207 -21.72 -4.36 6.91
N ASP A 208 -22.43 -4.30 8.04
CA ASP A 208 -21.81 -4.15 9.38
C ASP A 208 -20.90 -5.32 9.76
N VAL A 209 -21.30 -6.56 9.45
CA VAL A 209 -20.49 -7.74 9.79
C VAL A 209 -19.21 -7.77 8.95
N GLU A 210 -19.30 -7.52 7.65
CA GLU A 210 -18.14 -7.42 6.78
C GLU A 210 -17.24 -6.25 7.17
N ALA A 211 -17.82 -5.15 7.66
CA ALA A 211 -17.07 -4.02 8.19
C ALA A 211 -16.28 -4.44 9.45
N VAL A 212 -16.89 -5.13 10.42
CA VAL A 212 -16.19 -5.69 11.59
C VAL A 212 -15.06 -6.62 11.18
N VAL A 213 -15.30 -7.50 10.21
CA VAL A 213 -14.28 -8.40 9.68
C VAL A 213 -13.11 -7.61 9.09
N ALA A 214 -13.38 -6.56 8.33
CA ALA A 214 -12.36 -5.71 7.74
C ALA A 214 -11.56 -4.96 8.83
N PHE A 215 -12.23 -4.40 9.83
CA PHE A 215 -11.57 -3.74 10.95
C PHE A 215 -10.70 -4.72 11.77
N ASP A 216 -11.17 -5.92 12.10
CA ASP A 216 -10.34 -6.92 12.77
C ASP A 216 -9.16 -7.40 11.89
N CYS A 217 -9.33 -7.45 10.56
CA CYS A 217 -8.21 -7.69 9.64
C CYS A 217 -7.15 -6.59 9.74
N ALA A 218 -7.54 -5.32 9.86
CA ALA A 218 -6.60 -4.21 10.07
C ALA A 218 -5.84 -4.37 11.40
N ILE A 219 -6.56 -4.66 12.49
CA ILE A 219 -5.97 -4.94 13.81
C ILE A 219 -5.07 -6.18 13.73
N GLN A 220 -5.39 -7.18 12.90
CA GLN A 220 -4.52 -8.35 12.67
C GLN A 220 -3.21 -8.00 11.98
N SER A 221 -3.25 -7.14 10.97
CA SER A 221 -2.04 -6.64 10.32
C SER A 221 -1.17 -5.88 11.33
N VAL A 222 -1.75 -4.98 12.14
CA VAL A 222 -1.04 -4.27 13.21
C VAL A 222 -0.45 -5.22 14.26
N ALA A 223 -1.17 -6.27 14.65
CA ALA A 223 -0.67 -7.28 15.58
C ALA A 223 0.59 -8.02 15.06
N ARG A 224 0.73 -8.15 13.73
CA ARG A 224 1.91 -8.76 13.10
C ARG A 224 3.12 -7.82 13.10
N LEU A 225 2.89 -6.51 12.90
CA LEU A 225 3.92 -5.48 13.00
C LEU A 225 4.63 -5.55 14.35
N LEU A 226 3.87 -5.55 15.45
CA LEU A 226 4.46 -5.47 16.79
C LEU A 226 5.21 -6.73 17.24
N ARG A 227 5.15 -7.85 16.50
CA ARG A 227 5.58 -9.15 17.04
C ARG A 227 6.50 -10.02 16.24
N ASN A 228 6.98 -9.57 15.08
CA ASN A 228 7.98 -10.31 14.31
C ASN A 228 7.68 -11.83 14.21
N GLY A 229 6.39 -12.26 14.17
CA GLY A 229 5.99 -13.65 13.90
C GLY A 229 5.23 -14.46 14.98
N GLY A 230 5.04 -14.00 16.22
CA GLY A 230 4.26 -14.79 17.22
C GLY A 230 2.72 -14.62 17.13
N LYS A 231 1.91 -15.25 18.02
CA LYS A 231 0.47 -14.90 18.31
C LYS A 231 0.19 -14.03 19.57
N ILE A 232 -0.49 -12.89 19.42
CA ILE A 232 -0.79 -11.91 20.49
C ILE A 232 -2.28 -11.69 20.50
N SER A 233 -2.85 -11.61 21.70
CA SER A 233 -4.26 -11.33 21.85
C SER A 233 -4.56 -9.86 21.50
N ARG A 234 -5.81 -9.55 21.16
CA ARG A 234 -6.21 -8.17 20.87
C ARG A 234 -6.04 -7.27 22.09
N ARG A 235 -6.34 -7.79 23.28
CA ARG A 235 -6.09 -7.10 24.55
C ARG A 235 -4.62 -6.77 24.79
N GLN A 236 -3.73 -7.73 24.51
CA GLN A 236 -2.29 -7.52 24.63
C GLN A 236 -1.78 -6.48 23.62
N LEU A 237 -2.32 -6.47 22.39
CA LEU A 237 -2.02 -5.46 21.38
C LEU A 237 -2.41 -4.07 21.87
N CYS A 238 -3.65 -3.89 22.33
CA CYS A 238 -4.12 -2.61 22.85
C CYS A 238 -3.24 -2.12 24.00
N LYS A 239 -2.89 -3.00 24.94
CA LYS A 239 -1.95 -2.68 26.02
C LYS A 239 -0.59 -2.24 25.51
N ALA A 240 -0.03 -2.89 24.49
CA ALA A 240 1.25 -2.53 23.90
C ALA A 240 1.24 -1.15 23.22
N LEU A 241 0.08 -0.72 22.70
CA LEU A 241 -0.14 0.61 22.12
C LEU A 241 -0.53 1.68 23.17
N GLY A 242 -0.56 1.33 24.45
CA GLY A 242 -0.96 2.24 25.53
C GLY A 242 -2.45 2.60 25.49
N LEU A 243 -3.30 1.71 24.95
CA LEU A 243 -4.75 1.87 24.94
C LEU A 243 -5.37 1.36 26.25
N PRO A 244 -6.53 1.92 26.66
CA PRO A 244 -7.21 1.52 27.89
C PRO A 244 -7.72 0.07 27.84
N SER A 245 -8.07 -0.51 29.00
CA SER A 245 -8.54 -1.89 29.10
C SER A 245 -9.81 -2.17 28.31
N GLU A 246 -10.68 -1.17 28.23
CA GLU A 246 -11.98 -1.20 27.55
C GLU A 246 -11.76 -1.39 26.05
N ALA A 247 -10.81 -0.67 25.45
CA ALA A 247 -10.37 -0.85 24.07
C ALA A 247 -9.85 -2.27 23.82
N GLY A 248 -9.12 -2.84 24.80
CA GLY A 248 -8.68 -4.23 24.74
C GLY A 248 -9.85 -5.23 24.74
N SER A 249 -10.91 -4.98 25.50
CA SER A 249 -12.11 -5.82 25.53
C SER A 249 -12.93 -5.71 24.24
N LEU A 250 -13.09 -4.49 23.72
CA LEU A 250 -13.79 -4.26 22.44
C LEU A 250 -13.05 -4.93 21.27
N ALA A 251 -11.72 -4.84 21.23
CA ALA A 251 -10.94 -5.52 20.19
C ALA A 251 -11.05 -7.06 20.26
N GLU A 252 -11.09 -7.66 21.46
CA GLU A 252 -11.36 -9.10 21.61
C GLU A 252 -12.78 -9.46 21.16
N TYR A 253 -13.75 -8.59 21.43
CA TYR A 253 -15.12 -8.77 20.96
C TYR A 253 -15.21 -8.74 19.44
N MET A 254 -14.51 -7.82 18.76
CA MET A 254 -14.40 -7.82 17.30
C MET A 254 -13.79 -9.12 16.75
N TYR A 255 -12.74 -9.63 17.39
CA TYR A 255 -12.12 -10.91 17.01
C TYR A 255 -13.09 -12.08 17.18
N PHE A 256 -13.84 -12.11 18.28
CA PHE A 256 -14.94 -13.06 18.50
C PHE A 256 -15.96 -12.96 17.37
N LEU A 257 -16.44 -11.75 17.06
CA LEU A 257 -17.44 -11.52 16.03
C LEU A 257 -16.97 -12.04 14.66
N ARG A 258 -15.72 -11.74 14.29
CA ARG A 258 -15.14 -12.24 13.04
C ARG A 258 -15.12 -13.77 12.99
N ASN A 259 -14.67 -14.45 14.05
CA ASN A 259 -14.52 -15.90 14.00
C ASN A 259 -15.86 -16.63 14.02
N GLU A 260 -16.79 -16.18 14.86
CA GLU A 260 -18.07 -16.87 15.02
C GLU A 260 -19.07 -16.53 13.91
N PHE A 261 -19.06 -15.29 13.40
CA PHE A 261 -20.07 -14.82 12.45
C PHE A 261 -19.49 -14.48 11.07
N GLY A 262 -18.33 -13.84 11.01
CA GLY A 262 -17.71 -13.42 9.74
C GLY A 262 -17.06 -14.54 8.95
N ALA A 263 -16.40 -15.49 9.61
CA ALA A 263 -15.66 -16.59 8.98
C ALA A 263 -16.53 -17.83 8.70
N HIS A 264 -17.66 -17.97 9.41
CA HIS A 264 -18.51 -19.14 9.37
C HIS A 264 -20.00 -18.73 9.30
N ALA A 265 -20.63 -18.98 8.15
CA ALA A 265 -22.07 -18.73 7.96
C ALA A 265 -22.98 -19.76 8.68
N GLY A 266 -22.40 -20.70 9.44
CA GLY A 266 -23.11 -21.88 9.93
C GLY A 266 -23.94 -21.71 11.21
N GLY A 267 -23.83 -20.56 11.90
CA GLY A 267 -24.37 -20.39 13.26
C GLY A 267 -25.47 -19.34 13.44
N TRP A 268 -25.80 -18.56 12.42
CA TRP A 268 -26.59 -17.33 12.61
C TRP A 268 -27.45 -16.99 11.40
N ARG A 269 -28.46 -16.16 11.62
CA ARG A 269 -29.38 -15.70 10.57
C ARG A 269 -29.02 -14.26 10.20
N TRP A 270 -29.22 -13.90 8.93
CA TRP A 270 -28.76 -12.62 8.38
C TRP A 270 -29.38 -11.37 9.05
N TRP A 271 -30.52 -11.53 9.75
CA TRP A 271 -31.15 -10.45 10.51
C TRP A 271 -30.58 -10.26 11.92
N ASP A 272 -29.80 -11.21 12.44
CA ASP A 272 -29.15 -11.10 13.76
C ASP A 272 -27.98 -10.07 13.73
N ALA A 273 -27.53 -9.68 12.54
CA ALA A 273 -26.40 -8.77 12.32
C ALA A 273 -26.57 -7.40 12.99
N GLY A 274 -27.75 -6.79 12.80
CA GLY A 274 -28.04 -5.45 13.33
C GLY A 274 -28.10 -5.42 14.86
N GLU A 275 -28.59 -6.51 15.47
CA GLU A 275 -28.69 -6.63 16.94
C GLU A 275 -27.32 -6.88 17.59
N MET A 276 -26.42 -7.60 16.92
CA MET A 276 -25.10 -7.93 17.46
C MET A 276 -24.07 -6.82 17.27
N VAL A 277 -24.13 -6.12 16.13
CA VAL A 277 -23.07 -5.20 15.70
C VAL A 277 -23.53 -3.74 15.74
N GLY A 278 -24.81 -3.47 15.47
CA GLY A 278 -25.32 -2.14 15.17
C GLY A 278 -25.06 -1.10 16.26
N GLU A 279 -25.14 -1.47 17.54
CA GLU A 279 -24.90 -0.53 18.65
C GLU A 279 -23.42 -0.18 18.84
N ASN A 280 -22.50 -1.06 18.44
CA ASN A 280 -21.06 -0.93 18.71
C ASN A 280 -20.23 -0.61 17.46
N ILE A 281 -20.82 -0.57 16.27
CA ILE A 281 -20.07 -0.46 15.00
C ILE A 281 -19.23 0.82 14.92
N GLU A 282 -19.72 1.91 15.50
CA GLU A 282 -19.01 3.18 15.53
C GLU A 282 -17.79 3.12 16.47
N ASP A 283 -17.96 2.55 17.66
CA ASP A 283 -16.86 2.35 18.61
C ASP A 283 -15.80 1.39 18.04
N ILE A 284 -16.23 0.36 17.30
CA ILE A 284 -15.35 -0.55 16.57
C ILE A 284 -14.53 0.19 15.51
N ALA A 285 -15.18 1.04 14.72
CA ALA A 285 -14.53 1.81 13.66
C ALA A 285 -13.50 2.79 14.26
N ASN A 286 -13.89 3.54 15.30
CA ASN A 286 -13.02 4.46 16.03
C ASN A 286 -11.82 3.75 16.64
N LEU A 287 -12.03 2.59 17.25
CA LEU A 287 -10.95 1.79 17.83
C LEU A 287 -9.98 1.29 16.75
N ALA A 288 -10.46 0.84 15.60
CA ALA A 288 -9.61 0.39 14.50
C ALA A 288 -8.74 1.53 13.95
N ASP A 289 -9.32 2.72 13.78
CA ASP A 289 -8.60 3.93 13.37
C ASP A 289 -7.55 4.35 14.42
N GLU A 290 -7.89 4.35 15.71
CA GLU A 290 -6.95 4.69 16.78
C GLU A 290 -5.79 3.68 16.88
N ILE A 291 -6.08 2.38 16.79
CA ILE A 291 -5.06 1.32 16.77
C ILE A 291 -4.11 1.51 15.59
N LEU A 292 -4.64 1.74 14.39
CA LEU A 292 -3.87 1.95 13.18
C LEU A 292 -2.99 3.20 13.30
N ALA A 293 -3.55 4.33 13.74
CA ALA A 293 -2.81 5.57 13.93
C ALA A 293 -1.66 5.41 14.94
N LYS A 294 -1.94 4.84 16.12
CA LYS A 294 -0.91 4.58 17.15
C LYS A 294 0.16 3.60 16.66
N ALA A 295 -0.21 2.57 15.91
CA ALA A 295 0.75 1.64 15.35
C ALA A 295 1.65 2.28 14.30
N ALA A 296 1.09 3.12 13.43
CA ALA A 296 1.85 3.86 12.44
C ALA A 296 2.79 4.90 13.07
N ASP A 297 2.41 5.48 14.21
CA ASP A 297 3.31 6.36 14.99
C ASP A 297 4.40 5.56 15.71
N ALA A 298 4.06 4.39 16.26
CA ALA A 298 5.03 3.51 16.91
C ALA A 298 6.03 2.89 15.92
N GLU A 299 5.63 2.68 14.65
CA GLU A 299 6.48 2.13 13.58
C GLU A 299 7.84 2.83 13.52
N VAL A 300 7.88 4.15 13.72
CA VAL A 300 9.11 4.95 13.64
C VAL A 300 10.19 4.43 14.60
N HIS A 301 9.80 3.94 15.77
CA HIS A 301 10.72 3.44 16.80
C HIS A 301 11.11 1.96 16.63
N MET A 302 10.41 1.24 15.76
CA MET A 302 10.67 -0.17 15.44
C MET A 302 10.98 -0.37 13.95
N ARG A 303 11.30 0.73 13.25
CA ARG A 303 11.34 0.80 11.78
C ARG A 303 12.25 -0.26 11.20
N ALA A 304 11.66 -1.12 10.40
CA ALA A 304 12.37 -2.11 9.61
C ALA A 304 12.61 -1.66 8.16
N VAL A 305 11.83 -0.69 7.67
CA VAL A 305 11.79 -0.30 6.24
C VAL A 305 12.01 1.20 6.12
N GLU A 306 13.09 1.62 5.45
CA GLU A 306 13.32 3.04 5.18
C GLU A 306 12.40 3.53 4.05
N PRO A 307 11.52 4.54 4.25
CA PRO A 307 10.59 4.97 3.22
C PRO A 307 11.21 5.76 2.04
N ASP A 308 12.33 6.45 2.26
CA ASP A 308 12.99 7.29 1.24
C ASP A 308 14.51 6.98 1.18
N PRO A 309 14.91 5.78 0.73
CA PRO A 309 16.32 5.40 0.68
C PRO A 309 17.11 6.21 -0.37
N VAL A 310 18.35 6.54 -0.04
CA VAL A 310 19.29 7.15 -1.01
C VAL A 310 19.69 6.15 -2.10
N ASP A 311 19.84 4.87 -1.72
CA ASP A 311 20.17 3.78 -2.64
C ASP A 311 19.01 2.79 -2.75
N TRP A 312 18.18 2.97 -3.77
CA TRP A 312 17.07 2.06 -4.08
C TRP A 312 17.55 0.65 -4.45
N ALA A 313 18.74 0.48 -5.04
CA ALA A 313 19.24 -0.84 -5.41
C ALA A 313 19.63 -1.64 -4.17
N GLY A 314 20.39 -1.04 -3.25
CA GLY A 314 20.71 -1.63 -1.95
C GLY A 314 19.44 -1.93 -1.13
N TRP A 315 18.52 -0.96 -1.08
CA TRP A 315 17.23 -1.13 -0.40
C TRP A 315 16.44 -2.32 -0.94
N PHE A 316 16.36 -2.48 -2.26
CA PHE A 316 15.64 -3.59 -2.90
C PHE A 316 16.16 -4.95 -2.42
N PHE A 317 17.49 -5.14 -2.37
CA PHE A 317 18.08 -6.41 -1.95
C PHE A 317 17.97 -6.65 -0.45
N GLN A 318 18.13 -5.60 0.37
CA GLN A 318 17.89 -5.67 1.81
C GLN A 318 16.45 -6.12 2.13
N HIS A 319 15.50 -5.67 1.31
CA HIS A 319 14.07 -5.92 1.51
C HIS A 319 13.46 -6.94 0.53
N PHE A 320 14.29 -7.69 -0.21
CA PHE A 320 13.85 -8.56 -1.30
C PHE A 320 12.78 -9.56 -0.85
N LYS A 321 13.02 -10.24 0.27
CA LYS A 321 12.09 -11.21 0.83
C LYS A 321 10.74 -10.58 1.18
N MET A 322 10.76 -9.40 1.82
CA MET A 322 9.55 -8.68 2.17
C MET A 322 8.77 -8.24 0.92
N LEU A 323 9.47 -7.73 -0.10
CA LEU A 323 8.84 -7.37 -1.37
C LEU A 323 8.22 -8.61 -2.04
N TRP A 324 8.95 -9.73 -2.09
CA TRP A 324 8.45 -10.99 -2.64
C TRP A 324 7.16 -11.44 -1.95
N ASP A 325 7.18 -11.54 -0.62
CA ASP A 325 6.03 -11.96 0.17
C ASP A 325 4.83 -11.01 -0.02
N THR A 326 5.10 -9.70 -0.15
CA THR A 326 4.06 -8.66 -0.21
C THR A 326 3.44 -8.51 -1.59
N VAL A 327 4.25 -8.53 -2.66
CA VAL A 327 3.78 -8.19 -4.02
C VAL A 327 3.52 -9.41 -4.89
N TRP A 328 4.12 -10.56 -4.53
CA TRP A 328 3.91 -11.82 -5.24
C TRP A 328 2.90 -12.73 -4.51
N PHE A 329 2.55 -12.41 -3.26
CA PHE A 329 1.64 -13.18 -2.40
C PHE A 329 2.05 -14.64 -2.19
N GLU A 330 3.35 -14.92 -2.32
CA GLU A 330 3.93 -16.24 -2.12
C GLU A 330 4.99 -16.15 -1.02
N ASN A 331 4.90 -17.02 -0.02
CA ASN A 331 5.89 -17.06 1.05
C ASN A 331 7.22 -17.53 0.47
N PHE A 332 8.23 -16.65 0.49
CA PHE A 332 9.54 -16.89 -0.10
C PHE A 332 10.22 -18.13 0.47
N ASP A 333 10.13 -18.37 1.78
CA ASP A 333 10.74 -19.55 2.41
C ASP A 333 10.06 -20.83 1.93
N ARG A 334 8.73 -20.81 1.82
CA ARG A 334 7.94 -21.93 1.29
C ARG A 334 8.26 -22.17 -0.18
N TRP A 335 8.30 -21.14 -1.00
CA TRP A 335 8.68 -21.24 -2.42
C TRP A 335 10.09 -21.81 -2.55
N ASN A 336 11.03 -21.29 -1.76
CA ASN A 336 12.41 -21.74 -1.74
C ASN A 336 12.52 -23.20 -1.30
N ALA A 337 11.73 -23.65 -0.31
CA ALA A 337 11.70 -25.04 0.15
C ALA A 337 11.04 -25.99 -0.84
N GLN A 338 10.00 -25.56 -1.56
CA GLN A 338 9.30 -26.37 -2.57
C GLN A 338 10.13 -26.65 -3.82
N HIS A 339 11.16 -25.82 -4.07
CA HIS A 339 11.97 -25.89 -5.27
C HIS A 339 13.46 -26.22 -4.98
N GLN A 340 13.80 -26.54 -3.73
CA GLN A 340 15.05 -27.21 -3.34
C GLN A 340 14.94 -28.70 -3.66
#